data_AF-A0A7S0LU06-F1
#
_entry.id   AF-A0A7S0LU06-F1
#
_cell.length_a   1.000
_cell.length_b   1.000
_cell.length_c   1.000
_cell.angle_alpha   90.00
_cell.angle_beta   90.00
_cell.angle_gamma   90.00
#
_symmetry.space_group_name_H-M   'P 1'
#
loop_
_entity.id
_entity.type
_entity.pdbx_description
1 polymer ?
#
loop_
_entity_poly.entity_id
_entity_poly.type
_entity_poly.pdbx_seq_one_letter_code
_entity_poly.pdbx_strand_id
1 'polypeptide(L)'
;RIDKSQGLHPDNIRLLSRFTGLLDEEWFLKTHVIIESEASGVVGAIYDGFKGVAEGSVYKLLAALSWFEQAMSHVASNCLRIMFDRSETDGSLCEPDLFFHRFRPFISTWTALFEGHFENDDKLETLRLQLSVV
;
A
#
# COMPACT_ATOMS: atom_id res chain seq x y z
N ARG A 1 1.66 15.94 -5.38
CA ARG A 1 0.55 16.87 -5.06
C ARG A 1 0.37 17.81 -6.21
N ILE A 2 -0.85 17.96 -6.70
CA ILE A 2 -1.20 18.88 -7.79
C ILE A 2 -1.37 20.28 -7.21
N ASP A 3 -2.20 20.40 -6.18
CA ASP A 3 -2.33 21.58 -5.34
C ASP A 3 -1.63 21.33 -3.99
N LYS A 4 -0.70 22.23 -3.61
CA LYS A 4 0.02 22.14 -2.33
C LYS A 4 -0.79 22.64 -1.14
N SER A 5 -1.85 23.41 -1.38
CA SER A 5 -2.73 23.94 -0.35
C SER A 5 -3.73 22.90 0.17
N GLN A 6 -3.96 21.84 -0.60
CA GLN A 6 -4.85 20.74 -0.26
C GLN A 6 -4.10 19.53 0.36
N GLY A 7 -4.85 18.69 1.06
CA GLY A 7 -4.37 17.43 1.65
C GLY A 7 -3.97 16.38 0.63
N LEU A 8 -3.49 15.23 1.12
CA LEU A 8 -3.17 14.07 0.28
C LEU A 8 -4.44 13.25 0.03
N HIS A 9 -5.08 13.49 -1.11
CA HIS A 9 -6.24 12.74 -1.60
C HIS A 9 -5.94 12.15 -2.98
N PRO A 10 -6.61 11.04 -3.39
CA PRO A 10 -6.38 10.40 -4.68
C PRO A 10 -6.44 11.39 -5.87
N ASP A 11 -7.36 12.36 -5.79
CA ASP A 11 -7.59 13.37 -6.83
C ASP A 11 -6.52 14.48 -6.84
N ASN A 12 -5.85 14.70 -5.71
CA ASN A 12 -4.83 15.74 -5.55
C ASN A 12 -3.39 15.20 -5.68
N ILE A 13 -3.22 13.94 -6.04
CA ILE A 13 -1.91 13.33 -6.28
C ILE A 13 -1.83 12.75 -7.68
N ARG A 14 -0.61 12.69 -8.22
CA ARG A 14 -0.32 12.12 -9.53
C ARG A 14 1.09 11.53 -9.50
N LEU A 15 1.27 10.42 -10.21
CA LEU A 15 2.59 9.86 -10.45
C LEU A 15 3.38 10.69 -11.46
N LEU A 16 4.67 10.87 -11.21
CA LEU A 16 5.59 11.54 -12.13
C LEU A 16 6.13 10.60 -13.22
N SER A 17 6.21 9.31 -12.92
CA SER A 17 6.73 8.29 -13.83
C SER A 17 5.80 7.08 -13.78
N ARG A 18 5.60 6.46 -14.94
CA ARG A 18 4.72 5.31 -15.14
C ARG A 18 5.43 4.31 -16.05
N PHE A 19 5.21 3.03 -15.80
CA PHE A 19 5.74 1.92 -16.59
C PHE A 19 4.79 1.53 -17.73
N THR A 20 3.51 1.34 -17.43
CA THR A 20 2.48 0.86 -18.35
C THR A 20 1.58 1.98 -18.85
N GLY A 21 1.44 3.04 -18.05
CA GLY A 21 0.51 4.13 -18.34
C GLY A 21 -0.96 3.79 -18.08
N LEU A 22 -1.24 2.61 -17.52
CA LEU A 22 -2.58 2.17 -17.14
C LEU A 22 -3.13 2.97 -15.97
N LEU A 23 -4.47 3.05 -15.90
CA LEU A 23 -5.17 3.63 -14.77
C LEU A 23 -4.90 2.83 -13.49
N ASP A 24 -4.86 1.51 -13.59
CA ASP A 24 -4.62 0.57 -12.49
C ASP A 24 -3.27 0.80 -11.80
N GLU A 25 -2.22 1.04 -12.59
CA GLU A 25 -0.89 1.41 -12.08
C GLU A 25 -0.97 2.71 -11.27
N GLU A 26 -1.67 3.70 -11.81
CA GLU A 26 -1.84 4.99 -11.16
C GLU A 26 -2.63 4.83 -9.86
N TRP A 27 -3.75 4.11 -9.87
CA TRP A 27 -4.58 3.90 -8.70
C TRP A 27 -3.86 3.09 -7.60
N PHE A 28 -3.17 2.02 -7.99
CA PHE A 28 -2.41 1.17 -7.07
C PHE A 28 -1.36 2.00 -6.31
N LEU A 29 -0.50 2.72 -7.03
CA LEU A 29 0.56 3.51 -6.40
C LEU A 29 0.02 4.70 -5.60
N LYS A 30 -1.05 5.36 -6.06
CA LYS A 30 -1.74 6.42 -5.30
C LYS A 30 -2.25 5.91 -3.96
N THR A 31 -2.86 4.73 -3.96
CA THR A 31 -3.41 4.09 -2.75
C THR A 31 -2.32 3.88 -1.71
N HIS A 32 -1.14 3.39 -2.11
CA HIS A 32 0.02 3.25 -1.22
C HIS A 32 0.47 4.59 -0.61
N VAL A 33 0.62 5.64 -1.42
CA VAL A 33 1.03 6.97 -0.93
C VAL A 33 0.05 7.51 0.11
N ILE A 34 -1.25 7.28 -0.07
CA ILE A 34 -2.28 7.75 0.87
C ILE A 34 -2.21 6.91 2.15
N ILE A 35 -2.14 5.59 2.06
CA ILE A 35 -1.98 4.71 3.23
C ILE A 35 -0.76 5.14 4.06
N GLU A 36 0.37 5.38 3.41
CA GLU A 36 1.60 5.82 4.09
C GLU A 36 1.44 7.18 4.78
N SER A 37 0.72 8.11 4.16
CA SER A 37 0.40 9.41 4.75
C SER A 37 -0.47 9.26 6.01
N GLU A 38 -1.55 8.49 5.91
CA GLU A 38 -2.48 8.26 7.02
C GLU A 38 -1.81 7.46 8.15
N ALA A 39 -0.88 6.56 7.82
CA ALA A 39 -0.14 5.74 8.78
C ALA A 39 0.93 6.52 9.56
N SER A 40 1.20 7.79 9.23
CA SER A 40 2.19 8.62 9.94
C SER A 40 1.94 8.69 11.45
N GLY A 41 0.67 8.77 11.88
CA GLY A 41 0.29 8.77 13.29
C GLY A 41 0.63 7.45 14.00
N VAL A 42 0.51 6.32 13.30
CA VAL A 42 0.85 4.98 13.82
C VAL A 42 2.35 4.89 14.10
N VAL A 43 3.18 5.33 13.15
CA VAL A 43 4.64 5.34 13.31
C VAL A 43 5.06 6.25 14.47
N GLY A 44 4.42 7.41 14.60
CA GLY A 44 4.62 8.31 15.75
C GLY A 44 4.27 7.64 17.09
N ALA A 45 3.13 6.96 17.15
CA ALA A 45 2.69 6.24 18.35
C ALA A 45 3.67 5.14 18.77
N ILE A 46 4.20 4.37 17.80
CA ILE A 46 5.23 3.35 18.06
C ILE A 46 6.47 3.99 18.67
N TYR A 47 6.96 5.09 18.09
CA TYR A 47 8.14 5.79 18.57
C TYR A 47 7.97 6.32 20.00
N ASP A 48 6.82 6.93 20.30
CA ASP A 48 6.51 7.42 21.65
C ASP A 48 6.36 6.28 22.66
N GLY A 49 5.81 5.13 22.21
CA GLY A 49 5.76 3.91 23.00
C GLY A 49 7.15 3.42 23.40
N PHE A 50 8.10 3.39 22.46
CA PHE A 50 9.50 3.03 22.75
C PHE A 50 10.14 3.98 23.76
N LYS A 51 9.89 5.30 23.66
CA LYS A 51 10.35 6.26 24.66
C LYS A 51 9.75 6.00 26.03
N GLY A 52 8.45 5.74 26.10
CA GLY A 52 7.77 5.41 27.35
C GLY A 52 8.39 4.20 28.05
N VAL A 53 8.74 3.15 27.28
CA VAL A 53 9.46 1.97 27.80
C VAL A 53 10.87 2.33 28.27
N ALA A 54 11.64 3.07 27.47
CA ALA A 54 13.01 3.45 27.82
C ALA A 54 13.09 4.30 29.10
N GLU A 55 12.07 5.13 29.34
CA GLU A 55 11.96 5.96 30.54
C GLU A 55 11.30 5.25 31.74
N GLY A 56 10.84 4.00 31.57
CA GLY A 56 10.13 3.25 32.61
C GLY A 56 8.76 3.84 32.98
N SER A 57 8.16 4.64 32.10
CA SER A 57 6.90 5.35 32.36
C SER A 57 5.70 4.60 31.78
N VAL A 58 4.97 3.90 32.64
CA VAL A 58 3.73 3.20 32.27
C VAL A 58 2.67 4.17 31.71
N TYR A 59 2.57 5.39 32.27
CA TYR A 59 1.62 6.39 31.80
C TYR A 59 1.90 6.83 30.35
N LYS A 60 3.17 7.06 30.00
CA LYS A 60 3.55 7.42 28.62
C LYS A 60 3.32 6.26 27.66
N LEU A 61 3.65 5.04 28.09
CA LEU A 61 3.38 3.85 27.28
C LEU A 61 1.89 3.66 27.02
N LEU A 62 1.04 3.80 28.04
CA LEU A 62 -0.41 3.64 27.90
C LEU A 62 -1.01 4.71 26.99
N ALA A 63 -0.56 5.97 27.11
CA ALA A 63 -0.98 7.04 26.21
C ALA A 63 -0.57 6.76 24.76
N ALA A 64 0.65 6.27 24.53
CA ALA A 64 1.13 5.90 23.20
C ALA A 64 0.34 4.72 22.60
N LEU A 65 0.00 3.70 23.40
CA LEU A 65 -0.82 2.57 22.95
C LEU A 65 -2.25 2.99 22.61
N SER A 66 -2.85 3.89 23.40
CA SER A 66 -4.18 4.43 23.10
C SER A 66 -4.16 5.26 21.81
N TRP A 67 -3.12 6.06 21.61
CA TRP A 67 -2.94 6.79 20.35
C TRP A 67 -2.70 5.85 19.17
N PHE A 68 -1.91 4.78 19.35
CA PHE A 68 -1.67 3.76 18.33
C PHE A 68 -2.98 3.11 17.87
N GLU A 69 -3.85 2.73 18.80
CA GLU A 69 -5.17 2.16 18.49
C GLU A 69 -6.00 3.13 17.64
N GLN A 70 -6.09 4.40 18.06
CA GLN A 70 -6.83 5.43 17.33
C GLN A 70 -6.27 5.66 15.93
N ALA A 71 -4.95 5.75 15.79
CA ALA A 71 -4.29 5.93 14.50
C ALA A 71 -4.49 4.73 13.58
N MET A 72 -4.41 3.51 14.09
CA MET A 72 -4.68 2.29 13.30
C MET A 72 -6.13 2.22 12.85
N SER A 73 -7.08 2.58 13.73
CA SER A 73 -8.50 2.67 13.37
C SER A 73 -8.75 3.72 12.29
N HIS A 74 -8.05 4.86 12.35
CA HIS A 74 -8.09 5.90 11.33
C HIS A 74 -7.61 5.40 9.97
N VAL A 75 -6.45 4.74 9.92
CA VAL A 75 -5.93 4.13 8.68
C VAL A 75 -6.91 3.12 8.12
N ALA A 76 -7.42 2.20 8.94
CA ALA A 76 -8.35 1.18 8.48
C ALA A 76 -9.64 1.80 7.91
N SER A 77 -10.25 2.73 8.63
CA SER A 77 -11.51 3.37 8.21
C SER A 77 -11.36 4.21 6.94
N ASN A 78 -10.27 4.96 6.79
CA ASN A 78 -10.07 5.85 5.66
C ASN A 78 -9.52 5.12 4.43
N CYS A 79 -8.55 4.22 4.62
CA CYS A 79 -7.80 3.65 3.51
C CYS A 79 -8.42 2.38 2.93
N LEU A 80 -9.13 1.55 3.73
CA LEU A 80 -9.75 0.33 3.20
C LEU A 80 -10.73 0.66 2.07
N ARG A 81 -11.46 1.77 2.18
CA ARG A 81 -12.40 2.20 1.13
C ARG A 81 -11.70 2.55 -0.18
N ILE A 82 -10.50 3.13 -0.12
CA ILE A 82 -9.72 3.54 -1.31
C ILE A 82 -9.27 2.30 -2.10
N MET A 83 -8.91 1.22 -1.41
CA MET A 83 -8.49 -0.03 -2.04
C MET A 83 -9.61 -0.71 -2.85
N PHE A 84 -10.87 -0.54 -2.43
CA PHE A 84 -12.04 -1.16 -3.05
C PHE A 84 -12.89 -0.19 -3.86
N ASP A 85 -12.37 1.01 -4.13
CA ASP A 85 -13.10 2.06 -4.82
C ASP A 85 -13.38 1.70 -6.28
N ARG A 86 -14.53 2.16 -6.79
CA ARG A 86 -15.05 1.76 -8.10
C ARG A 86 -15.48 2.98 -8.93
N SER A 87 -15.05 3.00 -10.19
CA SER A 87 -15.56 3.91 -11.23
C SER A 87 -16.88 3.37 -11.81
N GLU A 88 -17.82 4.27 -12.11
CA GLU A 88 -19.05 3.92 -12.83
C GLU A 88 -18.76 3.41 -14.25
N THR A 89 -17.63 3.83 -14.84
CA THR A 89 -17.27 3.50 -16.23
C THR A 89 -16.36 2.26 -16.31
N ASP A 90 -15.41 2.14 -15.38
CA ASP A 90 -14.32 1.15 -15.47
C ASP A 90 -14.44 0.03 -14.42
N GLY A 91 -15.43 0.08 -13.53
CA GLY A 91 -15.56 -0.91 -12.45
C GLY A 91 -14.50 -0.70 -11.38
N SER A 92 -13.70 -1.72 -11.05
CA SER A 92 -12.61 -1.57 -10.07
C SER A 92 -11.55 -0.60 -10.59
N LEU A 93 -11.13 0.38 -9.79
CA LEU A 93 -10.05 1.29 -10.19
C LEU A 93 -8.67 0.61 -10.25
N CYS A 94 -8.58 -0.61 -9.70
CA CYS A 94 -7.47 -1.53 -9.90
C CYS A 94 -8.04 -2.94 -10.09
N GLU A 95 -8.03 -3.44 -11.31
CA GLU A 95 -8.49 -4.80 -11.61
C GLU A 95 -7.40 -5.82 -11.21
N PRO A 96 -7.74 -6.89 -10.48
CA PRO A 96 -6.75 -7.90 -10.08
C PRO A 96 -5.99 -8.50 -11.27
N ASP A 97 -6.68 -8.81 -12.37
CA ASP A 97 -6.06 -9.42 -13.56
C ASP A 97 -5.01 -8.50 -14.20
N LEU A 98 -5.37 -7.22 -14.41
CA LEU A 98 -4.45 -6.19 -14.92
C LEU A 98 -3.27 -5.97 -13.98
N PHE A 99 -3.53 -5.92 -12.67
CA PHE A 99 -2.46 -5.83 -11.68
C PHE A 99 -1.48 -6.99 -11.82
N PHE A 100 -1.95 -8.24 -11.79
CA PHE A 100 -1.10 -9.43 -11.78
C PHE A 100 -0.32 -9.61 -13.08
N HIS A 101 -0.95 -9.40 -14.24
CA HIS A 101 -0.36 -9.73 -15.53
C HIS A 101 0.34 -8.55 -16.21
N ARG A 102 -0.08 -7.31 -15.96
CA ARG A 102 0.43 -6.13 -16.68
C ARG A 102 1.31 -5.25 -15.83
N PHE A 103 0.94 -4.98 -14.57
CA PHE A 103 1.68 -4.03 -13.76
C PHE A 103 2.72 -4.69 -12.85
N ARG A 104 2.34 -5.77 -12.15
CA ARG A 104 3.18 -6.51 -11.21
C ARG A 104 4.56 -6.91 -11.76
N PRO A 105 4.76 -7.27 -13.05
CA PRO A 105 6.08 -7.57 -13.59
C PRO A 105 7.09 -6.41 -13.49
N PHE A 106 6.63 -5.16 -13.43
CA PHE A 106 7.50 -3.97 -13.34
C PHE A 106 7.90 -3.62 -11.91
N ILE A 107 7.09 -4.00 -10.92
CA ILE A 107 7.32 -3.70 -9.50
C ILE A 107 7.82 -4.91 -8.70
N SER A 108 7.69 -6.13 -9.27
CA SER A 108 8.19 -7.35 -8.65
C SER A 108 9.68 -7.47 -8.93
N THR A 109 10.48 -7.30 -7.88
CA THR A 109 11.91 -7.54 -7.91
C THR A 109 12.17 -8.88 -7.22
N TRP A 110 12.38 -9.90 -8.03
CA TRP A 110 12.87 -11.22 -7.62
C TRP A 110 11.90 -12.11 -6.85
N THR A 111 12.33 -13.35 -6.73
CA THR A 111 11.60 -14.55 -6.38
C THR A 111 10.84 -14.43 -5.06
N ALA A 112 9.55 -14.12 -5.14
CA ALA A 112 8.65 -14.12 -4.01
C ALA A 112 7.59 -15.20 -4.23
N LEU A 113 7.59 -16.21 -3.35
CA LEU A 113 6.49 -17.17 -3.20
C LEU A 113 5.34 -16.43 -2.51
N PHE A 114 4.23 -16.26 -3.22
CA PHE A 114 3.02 -15.64 -2.67
C PHE A 114 2.11 -16.73 -2.12
N GLU A 115 1.41 -16.41 -1.04
CA GLU A 115 0.40 -17.29 -0.44
C GLU A 115 -0.68 -17.64 -1.49
N GLY A 116 -0.87 -18.94 -1.76
CA GLY A 116 -1.78 -19.46 -2.79
C GLY A 116 -1.11 -19.90 -4.11
N HIS A 117 0.18 -19.63 -4.32
CA HIS A 117 0.95 -20.18 -5.44
C HIS A 117 1.71 -21.43 -4.99
N PHE A 118 1.34 -22.60 -5.50
CA PHE A 118 2.06 -23.86 -5.26
C PHE A 118 2.78 -24.26 -6.54
N GLU A 119 4.10 -24.03 -6.62
CA GLU A 119 4.93 -24.60 -7.68
C GLU A 119 5.39 -25.98 -7.23
N ASN A 120 5.07 -26.99 -8.03
CA ASN A 120 5.23 -28.41 -7.70
C ASN A 120 6.68 -28.91 -7.87
N ASP A 121 7.66 -28.01 -7.96
CA ASP A 121 9.03 -28.35 -8.37
C ASP A 121 10.09 -27.44 -7.70
N ASP A 122 11.25 -28.01 -7.37
CA ASP A 122 12.36 -27.39 -6.60
C ASP A 122 13.08 -26.23 -7.32
N LYS A 123 12.56 -25.77 -8.46
CA LYS A 123 13.16 -24.71 -9.27
C LYS A 123 12.19 -23.55 -9.43
N LEU A 124 12.54 -22.45 -8.78
CA LEU A 124 11.89 -21.17 -8.94
C LEU A 124 12.07 -20.67 -10.38
N GLU A 125 11.03 -20.78 -11.20
CA GLU A 125 11.04 -20.17 -12.53
C GLU A 125 10.79 -18.68 -12.41
N THR A 126 11.76 -17.88 -12.88
CA THR A 126 11.63 -16.43 -12.84
C THR A 126 10.46 -15.96 -13.71
N LEU A 127 9.80 -14.88 -13.31
CA LEU A 127 8.68 -14.25 -14.02
C LEU A 127 8.97 -13.96 -15.51
N ARG A 128 10.26 -13.81 -15.88
CA ARG A 128 10.73 -13.71 -17.27
C ARG A 128 10.48 -14.96 -18.11
N LEU A 129 10.62 -16.16 -17.55
CA LEU A 129 10.36 -17.43 -18.25
C LEU A 129 8.86 -17.61 -18.47
N GLN A 130 8.04 -17.29 -17.47
CA GLN A 130 6.58 -17.39 -17.55
C GLN A 130 5.98 -16.46 -18.63
N LEU A 131 6.56 -15.28 -18.85
CA LEU A 131 6.13 -14.33 -19.89
C LEU A 131 6.65 -14.66 -21.30
N SER A 132 7.54 -15.64 -21.45
CA SER A 132 8.11 -16.01 -22.77
C SER A 132 7.27 -17.03 -23.56
N VAL A 133 6.17 -17.51 -22.96
CA VAL A 133 5.30 -18.56 -23.49
C VAL A 133 3.97 -17.99 -24.04
N VAL A 134 3.80 -16.67 -24.03
CA VAL A 134 2.68 -15.93 -24.64
C VAL A 134 3.16 -15.19 -25.87
#